data_AF-A0A2M8NB31-F1
#
_entry.id   AF-A0A2M8NB31-F1
#
_cell.length_a   1.000
_cell.length_b   1.000
_cell.length_c   1.000
_cell.angle_alpha   90.00
_cell.angle_beta   90.00
_cell.angle_gamma   90.00
#
_symmetry.space_group_name_H-M   'P 1'
#
loop_
_entity.id
_entity.type
_entity.pdbx_description
1 polymer ?
#
loop_
_entity_poly.entity_id
_entity_poly.type
_entity_poly.pdbx_seq_one_letter_code
_entity_poly.pdbx_strand_id
1 'polypeptide(L)'
;GDEEADIEALYRQLFTIFPVPEQITIDTMSQMTPDQLEEVLIEAAHQAYYKKVEELGDEMMARAERFVLLRALDMHWQRHLTDLDVLREGIGLMAIAQRDPLVEYKREAFVMFGQMREQIDRQAVQDIFRVQISRVQQPVRRQMRAYRPNADGSAETSKPEPARNARKIGRNDPCWCGSGKKYKHCHYKKDRVSAPVDA
;
A
#
# COMPACT_ATOMS: atom_id res chain seq x y z
N GLY A 1 -2.79 -38.97 -3.53
CA GLY A 1 -1.40 -39.14 -3.97
C GLY A 1 -0.94 -37.86 -4.60
N ASP A 2 -1.19 -37.70 -5.91
CA ASP A 2 -0.95 -36.44 -6.64
C ASP A 2 -2.19 -35.53 -6.64
N GLU A 3 -3.39 -36.06 -6.88
CA GLU A 3 -4.63 -35.24 -6.95
C GLU A 3 -4.94 -34.47 -5.66
N GLU A 4 -4.66 -35.07 -4.50
CA GLU A 4 -4.88 -34.44 -3.19
C GLU A 4 -3.88 -33.29 -2.95
N ALA A 5 -2.64 -33.44 -3.43
CA ALA A 5 -1.62 -32.39 -3.37
C ALA A 5 -1.96 -31.21 -4.32
N ASP A 6 -2.54 -31.52 -5.48
CA ASP A 6 -3.00 -30.50 -6.43
C ASP A 6 -4.16 -29.68 -5.88
N ILE A 7 -5.13 -30.32 -5.21
CA ILE A 7 -6.26 -29.64 -4.56
C ILE A 7 -5.77 -28.77 -3.40
N GLU A 8 -4.82 -29.26 -2.60
CA GLU A 8 -4.23 -28.46 -1.52
C GLU A 8 -3.50 -27.23 -2.07
N ALA A 9 -2.75 -27.39 -3.17
CA ALA A 9 -2.07 -26.28 -3.84
C ALA A 9 -3.09 -25.26 -4.39
N LEU A 10 -4.16 -25.71 -5.03
CA LEU A 10 -5.24 -24.86 -5.52
C LEU A 10 -5.89 -24.11 -4.35
N TYR A 11 -6.25 -24.81 -3.28
CA TYR A 11 -6.88 -24.21 -2.09
C TYR A 11 -6.03 -23.07 -1.51
N ARG A 12 -4.71 -23.28 -1.38
CA ARG A 12 -3.79 -22.22 -0.93
C ARG A 12 -3.73 -21.03 -1.89
N GLN A 13 -3.77 -21.28 -3.20
CA GLN A 13 -3.77 -20.21 -4.21
C GLN A 13 -5.05 -19.36 -4.16
N LEU A 14 -6.22 -19.95 -3.85
CA LEU A 14 -7.49 -19.20 -3.80
C LEU A 14 -7.43 -18.01 -2.84
N PHE A 15 -6.81 -18.17 -1.66
CA PHE A 15 -6.65 -17.08 -0.69
C PHE A 15 -5.75 -15.93 -1.17
N THR A 16 -4.94 -16.16 -2.20
CA THR A 16 -4.14 -15.08 -2.79
C THR A 16 -4.97 -14.20 -3.73
N ILE A 17 -6.11 -14.73 -4.22
CA ILE A 17 -6.97 -14.11 -5.22
C ILE A 17 -8.12 -13.35 -4.56
N PHE A 18 -8.91 -14.02 -3.72
CA PHE A 18 -10.11 -13.44 -3.12
C PHE A 18 -10.35 -14.00 -1.71
N PRO A 19 -11.21 -13.36 -0.88
CA PRO A 19 -11.52 -13.89 0.44
C PRO A 19 -12.39 -15.14 0.30
N VAL A 20 -11.75 -16.30 0.37
CA VAL A 20 -12.41 -17.61 0.23
C VAL A 20 -13.39 -17.83 1.39
N PRO A 21 -14.67 -18.15 1.10
CA PRO A 21 -15.64 -18.50 2.12
C PRO A 21 -15.25 -19.74 2.92
N GLU A 22 -15.62 -19.79 4.20
CA GLU A 22 -15.31 -20.89 5.12
C GLU A 22 -15.89 -22.25 4.70
N GLN A 23 -16.92 -22.25 3.84
CA GLN A 23 -17.56 -23.49 3.37
C GLN A 23 -16.73 -24.21 2.29
N ILE A 24 -15.80 -23.49 1.63
CA ILE A 24 -14.88 -24.09 0.66
C ILE A 24 -13.69 -24.62 1.45
N THR A 25 -13.62 -25.94 1.59
CA THR A 25 -12.52 -26.66 2.23
C THR A 25 -11.92 -27.71 1.28
N ILE A 26 -10.70 -28.17 1.57
CA ILE A 26 -10.03 -29.24 0.79
C ILE A 26 -10.92 -30.47 0.65
N ASP A 27 -11.64 -30.86 1.72
CA ASP A 27 -12.54 -32.01 1.71
C ASP A 27 -13.74 -31.81 0.77
N THR A 28 -14.35 -30.61 0.80
CA THR A 28 -15.47 -30.28 -0.11
C THR A 28 -15.03 -30.22 -1.56
N MET A 29 -13.85 -29.66 -1.83
CA MET A 29 -13.28 -29.54 -3.17
C MET A 29 -12.93 -30.92 -3.75
N SER A 30 -12.39 -31.82 -2.93
CA SER A 30 -12.07 -33.20 -3.32
C SER A 30 -13.28 -34.06 -3.69
N GLN A 31 -14.49 -33.65 -3.30
CA GLN A 31 -15.73 -34.38 -3.58
C GLN A 31 -16.46 -33.85 -4.82
N MET A 32 -16.01 -32.74 -5.41
CA MET A 32 -16.65 -32.08 -6.56
C MET A 32 -15.93 -32.44 -7.86
N THR A 33 -16.66 -32.43 -8.97
CA THR A 33 -16.02 -32.47 -10.30
C THR A 33 -15.35 -31.12 -10.61
N PRO A 34 -14.38 -31.07 -11.54
CA PRO A 34 -13.74 -29.81 -11.94
C PRO A 34 -14.74 -28.72 -12.36
N ASP A 35 -15.75 -29.08 -13.16
CA ASP A 35 -16.77 -28.13 -13.63
C ASP A 35 -17.63 -27.59 -12.48
N GLN A 36 -18.01 -28.46 -11.53
CA GLN A 36 -18.76 -28.05 -10.34
C GLN A 36 -17.93 -27.16 -9.43
N LEU A 37 -16.65 -27.49 -9.27
CA LEU A 37 -15.72 -26.70 -8.47
C LEU A 37 -15.54 -25.30 -9.08
N GLU A 38 -15.37 -25.21 -10.39
CA GLU A 38 -15.29 -23.93 -11.11
C GLU A 38 -16.53 -23.07 -10.86
N GLU A 39 -17.73 -23.64 -11.03
CA GLU A 39 -18.99 -22.92 -10.82
C GLU A 39 -19.11 -22.40 -9.36
N VAL A 40 -18.81 -23.26 -8.37
CA VAL A 40 -18.85 -22.88 -6.94
C VAL A 40 -17.85 -21.76 -6.62
N LEU A 41 -16.63 -21.83 -7.17
CA LEU A 41 -15.59 -20.82 -6.92
C LEU A 41 -15.93 -19.48 -7.57
N ILE A 42 -16.48 -19.49 -8.79
CA ILE A 42 -16.91 -18.26 -9.49
C ILE A 42 -18.05 -17.60 -8.71
N GLU A 43 -19.04 -18.38 -8.28
CA GLU A 43 -20.16 -17.87 -7.49
C GLU A 43 -19.68 -17.29 -6.14
N ALA A 44 -18.77 -17.98 -5.45
CA ALA A 44 -18.15 -17.47 -4.23
C ALA A 44 -17.39 -16.15 -4.45
N ALA A 45 -16.66 -16.02 -5.56
CA ALA A 45 -15.96 -14.80 -5.91
C ALA A 45 -16.92 -13.64 -6.21
N HIS A 46 -18.03 -13.90 -6.92
CA HIS A 46 -19.07 -12.90 -7.15
C HIS A 46 -19.71 -12.44 -5.84
N GLN A 47 -20.05 -13.35 -4.93
CA GLN A 47 -20.63 -13.00 -3.62
C GLN A 47 -19.66 -12.15 -2.80
N ALA A 48 -18.37 -12.51 -2.77
CA ALA A 48 -17.35 -11.70 -2.12
C ALA A 48 -17.25 -10.29 -2.72
N TYR A 49 -17.37 -10.17 -4.04
CA TYR A 49 -17.33 -8.89 -4.73
C TYR A 49 -18.58 -8.04 -4.44
N TYR A 50 -19.79 -8.61 -4.49
CA TYR A 50 -21.01 -7.88 -4.17
C TYR A 50 -21.07 -7.40 -2.72
N LYS A 51 -20.63 -8.22 -1.77
CA LYS A 51 -20.47 -7.80 -0.37
C LYS A 51 -19.54 -6.58 -0.26
N LYS A 52 -18.47 -6.55 -1.05
CA LYS A 52 -17.54 -5.42 -1.09
C LYS A 52 -18.15 -4.17 -1.74
N VAL A 53 -18.98 -4.32 -2.76
CA VAL A 53 -19.78 -3.23 -3.35
C VAL A 53 -20.70 -2.63 -2.29
N GLU A 54 -21.41 -3.46 -1.53
CA GLU A 54 -22.29 -3.01 -0.44
C GLU A 54 -21.52 -2.25 0.67
N GLU A 55 -20.34 -2.73 1.04
CA GLU A 55 -19.50 -2.10 2.07
C GLU A 55 -18.93 -0.73 1.66
N LEU A 56 -18.60 -0.55 0.38
CA LEU A 56 -17.94 0.64 -0.16
C LEU A 56 -18.92 1.65 -0.77
N GLY A 57 -20.05 1.17 -1.31
CA GLY A 57 -20.99 1.90 -2.13
C GLY A 57 -20.56 2.00 -3.60
N ASP A 58 -21.55 2.05 -4.50
CA ASP A 58 -21.38 1.96 -5.96
C ASP A 58 -20.37 2.96 -6.53
N GLU A 59 -20.49 4.24 -6.16
CA GLU A 59 -19.63 5.30 -6.71
C GLU A 59 -18.16 5.07 -6.35
N MET A 60 -17.92 4.65 -5.11
CA MET A 60 -16.58 4.44 -4.61
C MET A 60 -15.98 3.15 -5.18
N MET A 61 -16.80 2.10 -5.33
CA MET A 61 -16.39 0.86 -5.95
C MET A 61 -16.02 1.05 -7.44
N ALA A 62 -16.82 1.80 -8.19
CA ALA A 62 -16.50 2.15 -9.58
C ALA A 62 -15.17 2.91 -9.71
N ARG A 63 -14.87 3.80 -8.77
CA ARG A 63 -13.57 4.48 -8.70
C ARG A 63 -12.43 3.51 -8.37
N ALA A 64 -12.67 2.55 -7.46
CA ALA A 64 -11.71 1.52 -7.11
C ALA A 64 -11.38 0.61 -8.31
N GLU A 65 -12.39 0.13 -9.03
CA GLU A 65 -12.23 -0.68 -10.25
C GLU A 65 -11.39 0.04 -11.30
N ARG A 66 -11.75 1.29 -11.60
CA ARG A 66 -11.00 2.10 -12.55
C ARG A 66 -9.56 2.28 -12.10
N PHE A 67 -9.33 2.55 -10.82
CA PHE A 67 -7.99 2.72 -10.27
C PHE A 67 -7.16 1.42 -10.38
N VAL A 68 -7.74 0.29 -10.00
CA VAL A 68 -7.09 -1.02 -10.05
C VAL A 68 -6.72 -1.41 -11.48
N LEU A 69 -7.66 -1.27 -12.42
CA LEU A 69 -7.42 -1.58 -13.84
C LEU A 69 -6.35 -0.68 -14.46
N LEU A 70 -6.41 0.64 -14.22
CA LEU A 70 -5.41 1.57 -14.75
C LEU A 70 -4.02 1.28 -14.18
N ARG A 71 -3.92 1.02 -12.87
CA ARG A 71 -2.65 0.68 -12.23
C ARG A 71 -2.05 -0.60 -12.78
N ALA A 72 -2.86 -1.65 -12.98
CA ALA A 72 -2.41 -2.91 -13.55
C ALA A 72 -1.93 -2.70 -15.01
N LEU A 73 -2.71 -1.99 -15.81
CA LEU A 73 -2.36 -1.67 -17.20
C LEU A 73 -1.05 -0.89 -17.28
N ASP A 74 -0.91 0.19 -16.51
CA ASP A 74 0.29 1.04 -16.53
C ASP A 74 1.55 0.23 -16.17
N MET A 75 1.48 -0.57 -15.10
CA MET A 75 2.62 -1.37 -14.63
C MET A 75 3.05 -2.43 -15.65
N HIS A 76 2.10 -3.20 -16.19
CA HIS A 76 2.42 -4.28 -17.11
C HIS A 76 2.78 -3.77 -18.50
N TRP A 77 2.18 -2.68 -18.96
CA TRP A 77 2.54 -2.04 -20.23
C TRP A 77 3.96 -1.50 -20.21
N GLN A 78 4.37 -0.80 -19.14
CA GLN A 78 5.75 -0.31 -19.00
C GLN A 78 6.77 -1.45 -19.00
N ARG A 79 6.48 -2.54 -18.29
CA ARG A 79 7.32 -3.75 -18.32
C ARG A 79 7.38 -4.35 -19.72
N HIS A 80 6.24 -4.50 -20.38
CA HIS A 80 6.18 -5.07 -21.73
C HIS A 80 6.97 -4.26 -22.76
N LEU A 81 6.93 -2.92 -22.71
CA LEU A 81 7.77 -2.09 -23.58
C LEU A 81 9.26 -2.37 -23.36
N THR A 82 9.69 -2.49 -22.10
CA THR A 82 11.07 -2.87 -21.77
C THR A 82 11.42 -4.26 -22.33
N ASP A 83 10.51 -5.22 -22.19
CA ASP A 83 10.73 -6.58 -22.68
C ASP A 83 10.80 -6.61 -24.22
N LEU A 84 10.02 -5.78 -24.92
CA LEU A 84 10.08 -5.63 -26.39
C LEU A 84 11.40 -5.01 -26.85
N ASP A 85 11.95 -4.07 -26.10
CA ASP A 85 13.27 -3.49 -26.40
C ASP A 85 14.37 -4.56 -26.31
N VAL A 86 14.34 -5.39 -25.26
CA VAL A 86 15.26 -6.53 -25.10
C VAL A 86 15.08 -7.56 -26.21
N LEU A 87 13.84 -7.90 -26.56
CA LEU A 87 13.53 -8.83 -27.66
C LEU A 87 14.11 -8.32 -28.98
N ARG A 88 13.93 -7.02 -29.26
CA ARG A 88 14.44 -6.39 -30.49
C ARG A 88 15.97 -6.45 -30.57
N GLU A 89 16.68 -6.23 -29.46
CA GLU A 89 18.13 -6.37 -29.41
C GLU A 89 18.59 -7.82 -29.64
N GLY A 90 17.87 -8.80 -29.07
CA GLY A 90 18.20 -10.23 -29.17
C GLY A 90 17.99 -10.82 -30.57
N ILE A 91 16.99 -10.34 -31.31
CA ILE A 91 16.65 -10.87 -32.65
C ILE A 91 17.73 -10.63 -33.70
N GLY A 92 18.61 -9.65 -33.49
CA GLY A 92 19.79 -9.46 -34.33
C GLY A 92 20.69 -10.71 -34.38
N LEU A 93 20.73 -11.49 -33.30
CA LEU A 93 21.48 -12.75 -33.21
C LEU A 93 20.76 -13.93 -33.89
N MET A 94 19.43 -13.87 -34.03
CA MET A 94 18.61 -14.92 -34.65
C MET A 94 18.63 -14.91 -36.19
N ALA A 95 19.04 -13.80 -36.83
CA ALA A 95 19.23 -13.73 -38.28
C ALA A 95 20.20 -14.80 -38.82
N ILE A 96 21.05 -15.37 -37.96
CA ILE A 96 21.97 -16.47 -38.28
C ILE A 96 21.22 -17.78 -38.60
N ALA A 97 19.96 -17.93 -38.15
CA ALA A 97 19.16 -19.14 -38.30
C ALA A 97 18.31 -19.22 -39.59
N GLN A 98 18.60 -18.39 -40.61
CA GLN A 98 17.87 -18.33 -41.90
C GLN A 98 16.35 -18.08 -41.81
N ARG A 99 15.85 -17.60 -40.66
CA ARG A 99 14.48 -17.13 -40.51
C ARG A 99 14.44 -15.61 -40.58
N ASP A 100 13.34 -15.07 -41.11
CA ASP A 100 13.13 -13.62 -41.19
C ASP A 100 13.04 -13.04 -39.76
N PRO A 101 13.99 -12.18 -39.34
CA PRO A 101 14.01 -11.61 -37.99
C PRO A 101 12.72 -10.84 -37.65
N LEU A 102 12.11 -10.19 -38.63
CA LEU A 102 10.88 -9.43 -38.43
C LEU A 102 9.68 -10.34 -38.15
N VAL A 103 9.65 -11.52 -38.76
CA VAL A 103 8.57 -12.51 -38.56
C VAL A 103 8.66 -13.10 -37.16
N GLU A 104 9.85 -13.48 -36.70
CA GLU A 104 10.04 -14.01 -35.34
C GLU A 104 9.76 -12.93 -34.29
N TYR A 105 10.19 -11.67 -34.51
CA TYR A 105 9.85 -10.55 -33.63
C TYR A 105 8.35 -10.43 -33.42
N LYS A 106 7.58 -10.38 -34.51
CA LYS A 106 6.12 -10.23 -34.44
C LYS A 106 5.47 -11.39 -33.72
N ARG A 107 5.94 -12.61 -33.97
CA ARG A 107 5.42 -13.82 -33.34
C ARG A 107 5.67 -13.80 -31.84
N GLU A 108 6.89 -13.54 -31.42
CA GLU A 108 7.29 -13.54 -30.00
C GLU A 108 6.67 -12.36 -29.25
N ALA A 109 6.66 -11.16 -29.84
CA ALA A 109 5.97 -9.99 -29.29
C ALA A 109 4.48 -10.24 -29.07
N PHE A 110 3.81 -10.98 -29.98
CA PHE A 110 2.39 -11.32 -29.81
C PHE A 110 2.17 -12.29 -28.64
N VAL A 111 3.04 -13.28 -28.46
CA VAL A 111 2.99 -14.19 -27.30
C VAL A 111 3.18 -13.41 -26.00
N MET A 112 4.17 -12.51 -25.95
CA MET A 112 4.44 -11.65 -24.79
C MET A 112 3.26 -10.71 -24.50
N PHE A 113 2.59 -10.19 -25.51
CA PHE A 113 1.38 -9.37 -25.34
C PHE A 113 0.23 -10.17 -24.72
N GLY A 114 0.03 -11.43 -25.14
CA GLY A 114 -0.94 -12.33 -24.52
C GLY A 114 -0.65 -12.56 -23.04
N GLN A 115 0.61 -12.86 -22.71
CA GLN A 115 1.05 -13.03 -21.32
C GLN A 115 0.87 -11.75 -20.49
N MET A 116 1.17 -10.58 -21.06
CA MET A 116 0.96 -9.30 -20.40
C MET A 116 -0.53 -9.10 -20.06
N ARG A 117 -1.44 -9.43 -20.98
CA ARG A 117 -2.89 -9.33 -20.73
C ARG A 117 -3.33 -10.23 -19.58
N GLU A 118 -2.90 -11.49 -19.57
CA GLU A 118 -3.22 -12.43 -18.48
C GLU A 118 -2.69 -11.93 -17.12
N GLN A 119 -1.52 -11.29 -17.12
CA GLN A 119 -0.97 -10.69 -15.89
C GLN A 119 -1.78 -9.48 -15.42
N ILE A 120 -2.23 -8.62 -16.35
CA ILE A 120 -3.11 -7.49 -16.03
C ILE A 120 -4.41 -8.00 -15.40
N ASP A 121 -5.06 -8.99 -16.02
CA ASP A 121 -6.32 -9.56 -15.53
C ASP A 121 -6.14 -10.16 -14.13
N ARG A 122 -5.07 -10.96 -13.93
CA ARG A 122 -4.76 -11.57 -12.64
C ARG A 122 -4.48 -10.53 -11.55
N GLN A 123 -3.68 -9.51 -11.85
CA GLN A 123 -3.34 -8.46 -10.89
C GLN A 123 -4.57 -7.63 -10.53
N ALA A 124 -5.42 -7.30 -11.50
CA ALA A 124 -6.64 -6.54 -11.27
C ALA A 124 -7.63 -7.29 -10.36
N VAL A 125 -7.84 -8.59 -10.61
CA VAL A 125 -8.71 -9.43 -9.77
C VAL A 125 -8.14 -9.58 -8.36
N GLN A 126 -6.82 -9.71 -8.19
CA GLN A 126 -6.22 -9.77 -6.85
C GLN A 126 -6.34 -8.44 -6.10
N ASP A 127 -6.10 -7.32 -6.79
CA ASP A 127 -6.05 -6.01 -6.15
C ASP A 127 -7.44 -5.50 -5.77
N ILE A 128 -8.49 -5.80 -6.55
CA ILE A 128 -9.84 -5.33 -6.23
C ILE A 128 -10.32 -5.85 -4.87
N PHE A 129 -10.00 -7.10 -4.53
CA PHE A 129 -10.33 -7.66 -3.21
C PHE A 129 -9.44 -7.10 -2.08
N ARG A 130 -8.27 -6.55 -2.40
CA ARG A 130 -7.34 -5.96 -1.42
C ARG A 130 -7.53 -4.46 -1.20
N VAL A 131 -8.32 -3.77 -2.04
CA VAL A 131 -8.59 -2.34 -1.88
C VAL A 131 -9.14 -2.07 -0.47
N GLN A 132 -8.43 -1.24 0.27
CA GLN A 132 -8.87 -0.69 1.54
C GLN A 132 -9.03 0.82 1.40
N ILE A 133 -10.19 1.34 1.76
CA ILE A 133 -10.43 2.77 1.74
C ILE A 133 -10.07 3.32 3.10
N SER A 134 -8.91 3.96 3.18
CA SER A 134 -8.66 4.89 4.27
C SER A 134 -9.65 6.03 4.15
N ARG A 135 -10.72 6.00 4.95
CA ARG A 135 -11.52 7.19 5.23
C ARG A 135 -10.55 8.16 5.88
N VAL A 136 -10.00 9.08 5.09
CA VAL A 136 -9.24 10.21 5.62
C VAL A 136 -10.20 10.90 6.58
N GLN A 137 -10.04 10.66 7.88
CA GLN A 137 -10.68 11.50 8.88
C GLN A 137 -10.19 12.90 8.57
N GLN A 138 -11.08 13.75 8.04
CA GLN A 138 -10.73 15.15 7.85
C GLN A 138 -10.17 15.61 9.20
N PRO A 139 -8.90 16.05 9.26
CA PRO A 139 -8.37 16.58 10.50
C PRO A 139 -9.31 17.73 10.85
N VAL A 140 -10.04 17.57 11.96
CA VAL A 140 -10.98 18.59 12.45
C VAL A 140 -10.17 19.86 12.51
N ARG A 141 -10.41 20.77 11.56
CA ARG A 141 -9.63 21.99 11.42
C ARG A 141 -9.96 22.78 12.66
N ARG A 142 -9.12 22.65 13.70
CA ARG A 142 -9.25 23.39 14.94
C ARG A 142 -9.18 24.84 14.52
N GLN A 143 -10.33 25.48 14.39
CA GLN A 143 -10.41 26.91 14.11
C GLN A 143 -9.65 27.56 15.26
N MET A 144 -8.39 27.96 15.01
CA MET A 144 -7.74 28.95 15.85
C MET A 144 -8.61 30.19 15.70
N ARG A 145 -9.49 30.37 16.68
CA ARG A 145 -10.19 31.63 16.89
C ARG A 145 -9.08 32.66 17.02
N ALA A 146 -8.91 33.50 16.00
CA ALA A 146 -7.91 34.55 16.02
C ALA A 146 -8.18 35.40 17.28
N TYR A 147 -7.26 35.32 18.24
CA TYR A 147 -7.29 36.15 19.43
C TYR A 147 -7.09 37.60 18.96
N ARG A 148 -8.18 38.37 18.93
CA ARG A 148 -8.10 39.83 18.87
C ARG A 148 -7.88 40.30 20.30
N PRO A 149 -6.72 40.88 20.64
CA PRO A 149 -6.61 41.55 21.93
C PRO A 149 -7.43 42.84 21.83
N ASN A 150 -8.50 42.92 22.61
CA ASN A 150 -9.09 44.21 22.92
C ASN A 150 -8.06 44.98 23.74
N ALA A 151 -7.71 46.17 23.27
CA ALA A 151 -6.96 47.14 24.03
C ALA A 151 -7.90 47.73 25.09
N ASP A 152 -8.06 47.05 26.23
CA ASP A 152 -8.20 47.72 27.54
C ASP A 152 -8.21 46.75 28.73
N GLY A 153 -7.48 47.14 29.78
CA GLY A 153 -7.77 46.90 31.21
C GLY A 153 -8.05 45.49 31.77
N SER A 154 -7.02 44.92 32.41
CA SER A 154 -7.04 44.16 33.70
C SER A 154 -8.10 43.07 33.98
N ALA A 155 -7.62 41.83 34.18
CA ALA A 155 -7.82 41.02 35.41
C ALA A 155 -7.29 39.58 35.24
N GLU A 156 -6.65 39.06 36.28
CA GLU A 156 -6.09 37.71 36.39
C GLU A 156 -7.15 36.61 36.36
N THR A 157 -6.86 35.49 35.70
CA THR A 157 -7.19 34.14 36.19
C THR A 157 -6.45 33.06 35.40
N SER A 158 -5.89 32.13 36.15
CA SER A 158 -5.03 31.00 35.82
C SER A 158 -5.49 30.08 34.67
N LYS A 159 -4.58 29.76 33.74
CA LYS A 159 -4.69 28.62 32.81
C LYS A 159 -3.79 27.46 33.27
N PRO A 160 -4.23 26.19 33.20
CA PRO A 160 -3.36 25.04 33.48
C PRO A 160 -2.37 24.85 32.33
N GLU A 161 -1.09 24.70 32.64
CA GLU A 161 -0.04 24.45 31.64
C GLU A 161 -0.03 22.97 31.20
N PRO A 162 -0.02 22.68 29.88
CA PRO A 162 0.30 21.34 29.40
C PRO A 162 1.81 21.12 29.48
N ALA A 163 2.22 19.95 29.97
CA ALA A 163 3.61 19.53 30.14
C ALA A 163 4.45 19.82 28.88
N ARG A 164 5.33 20.82 28.98
CA ARG A 164 6.29 21.14 27.92
C ARG A 164 7.42 20.12 27.97
N ASN A 165 7.55 19.33 26.90
CA ASN A 165 8.80 18.65 26.56
C ASN A 165 9.96 19.64 26.65
N ALA A 166 10.83 19.43 27.64
CA ALA A 166 11.92 20.33 27.97
C ALA A 166 12.89 20.44 26.78
N ARG A 167 12.92 21.60 26.14
CA ARG A 167 13.99 21.94 25.18
C ARG A 167 15.32 21.91 25.94
N LYS A 168 16.26 21.07 25.48
CA LYS A 168 17.63 21.02 26.01
C LYS A 168 18.27 22.41 25.88
N ILE A 169 18.55 23.06 27.00
CA ILE A 169 19.18 24.38 27.05
C ILE A 169 20.61 24.32 26.50
N GLY A 170 20.94 25.18 25.54
CA GLY A 170 22.26 25.22 24.91
C GLY A 170 23.32 25.83 25.83
N ARG A 171 24.59 25.43 25.66
CA ARG A 171 25.72 25.86 26.52
C ARG A 171 25.89 27.39 26.63
N ASN A 172 25.54 28.15 25.59
CA ASN A 172 25.65 29.61 25.58
C ASN A 172 24.31 30.34 25.84
N ASP A 173 23.20 29.63 26.02
CA ASP A 173 21.88 30.21 26.24
C ASP A 173 21.78 30.85 27.64
N PRO A 174 20.81 31.75 27.87
CA PRO A 174 20.54 32.27 29.21
C PRO A 174 20.28 31.13 30.20
N CYS A 175 20.89 31.17 31.38
CA CYS A 175 20.72 30.10 32.36
C CYS A 175 19.27 30.04 32.87
N TRP A 176 18.75 28.83 33.03
CA TRP A 176 17.38 28.58 33.49
C TRP A 176 17.07 29.14 34.90
N CYS A 177 18.08 29.41 35.73
CA CYS A 177 17.89 29.98 37.07
C CYS A 177 17.57 31.49 37.08
N GLY A 178 17.47 32.13 35.91
CA GLY A 178 17.11 33.56 35.81
C GLY A 178 18.20 34.55 36.21
N SER A 179 19.43 34.09 36.47
CA SER A 179 20.55 34.96 36.92
C SER A 179 21.08 35.96 35.87
N GLY A 180 20.55 35.94 34.64
CA GLY A 180 21.02 36.78 33.52
C GLY A 180 22.37 36.35 32.91
N LYS A 181 23.07 35.37 33.50
CA LYS A 181 24.35 34.84 32.98
C LYS A 181 24.13 33.71 31.97
N LYS A 182 25.06 33.54 31.02
CA LYS A 182 25.07 32.39 30.08
C LYS A 182 25.22 31.07 30.84
N TYR A 183 24.54 30.02 30.39
CA TYR A 183 24.43 28.72 31.05
C TYR A 183 25.79 28.12 31.42
N LYS A 184 26.78 28.18 30.51
CA LYS A 184 28.17 27.72 30.75
C LYS A 184 28.88 28.34 31.96
N HIS A 185 28.49 29.55 32.34
CA HIS A 185 29.11 30.31 33.44
C HIS A 185 28.27 30.28 34.72
N CYS A 186 27.17 29.54 34.73
CA CYS A 186 26.28 29.43 35.86
C CYS A 186 26.13 27.96 36.29
N HIS A 187 25.13 27.25 35.76
CA HIS A 187 24.81 25.88 36.22
C HIS A 187 25.36 24.75 35.33
N TYR A 188 25.95 25.05 34.17
CA TYR A 188 26.42 24.02 33.22
C TYR A 188 27.36 22.96 33.80
N LYS A 189 28.27 23.33 34.71
CA LYS A 189 29.18 22.35 35.33
C LYS A 189 28.47 21.44 36.34
N LYS A 190 27.50 21.96 37.09
CA LYS A 190 26.72 21.17 38.06
C LYS A 190 25.81 20.19 37.34
N ASP A 191 25.09 20.68 36.33
CA ASP A 191 24.11 19.89 35.59
C ASP A 191 24.77 18.81 34.69
N ARG A 192 26.03 19.00 34.27
CA ARG A 192 26.79 17.99 33.51
C ARG A 192 27.25 16.80 34.34
N VAL A 193 27.46 16.97 35.64
CA VAL A 193 27.96 15.89 36.52
C VAL A 193 26.82 14.94 36.92
N SER A 194 25.57 15.38 36.78
CA SER A 194 24.36 14.62 37.08
C SER A 194 23.67 13.99 35.86
N ALA A 195 24.25 14.11 34.66
CA ALA A 195 23.74 13.42 33.48
C ALA A 195 24.31 11.99 33.47
N PRO A 196 23.49 10.92 33.37
CA PRO A 196 24.01 9.58 33.18
C PRO A 196 24.81 9.55 31.87
N VAL A 197 26.00 8.94 31.92
CA VAL A 197 26.82 8.72 30.72
C VAL A 197 26.01 7.79 29.81
N ASP A 198 25.68 8.29 28.62
CA ASP A 198 24.92 7.56 27.61
C ASP A 198 25.57 6.20 27.34
N ALA A 199 24.77 5.13 27.44
CA ALA A 199 24.98 3.83 26.81
C ALA A 199 23.93 3.67 25.70
#